data_AF-A0A3B0WBE1-F1
#
_entry.id   AF-A0A3B0WBE1-F1
#
_cell.length_a   1.000
_cell.length_b   1.000
_cell.length_c   1.000
_cell.angle_alpha   90.00
_cell.angle_beta   90.00
_cell.angle_gamma   90.00
#
_symmetry.space_group_name_H-M   'P 1'
#
loop_
_entity.id
_entity.type
_entity.pdbx_description
1 polymer ?
#
loop_
_entity_poly.entity_id
_entity_poly.type
_entity_poly.pdbx_seq_one_letter_code
_entity_poly.pdbx_strand_id
1 'polypeptide(L)'
;MLALLIENYESETEPAFNEPDPIEVIKFRMEQNNLKSKDLAEIVGSKSKASEILNKKRRLTLTMIRKLNKSLGISAELLISEYKLAN
;
A
#
# COMPACT_ATOMS: atom_id res chain seq x y z
N MET A 1 40.75 1.44 11.22
CA MET A 1 40.15 0.66 10.11
C MET A 1 38.78 1.25 9.86
N LEU A 2 38.64 1.93 8.71
CA LEU A 2 37.41 2.38 8.03
C LEU A 2 36.29 3.04 8.87
N ALA A 3 36.55 4.28 9.32
CA ALA A 3 35.51 5.24 9.70
C ALA A 3 34.94 5.96 8.47
N LEU A 4 34.41 5.21 7.49
CA LEU A 4 34.02 5.78 6.19
C LEU A 4 32.78 5.07 5.62
N LEU A 5 31.59 5.37 6.15
CA LEU A 5 30.29 5.13 5.46
C LEU A 5 29.07 5.73 6.20
N ILE A 6 29.25 6.79 6.99
CA ILE A 6 28.14 7.49 7.67
C ILE A 6 28.10 8.97 7.24
N GLU A 7 28.41 9.26 5.98
CA GLU A 7 28.44 10.65 5.46
C GLU A 7 27.38 10.91 4.38
N ASN A 8 26.36 10.06 4.23
CA ASN A 8 25.22 10.34 3.34
C ASN A 8 23.92 9.67 3.79
N TYR A 9 23.60 9.72 5.09
CA TYR A 9 22.27 9.36 5.56
C TYR A 9 21.71 10.37 6.57
N GLU A 10 22.06 11.63 6.40
CA GLU A 10 21.39 12.76 7.07
C GLU A 10 20.77 13.68 6.01
N SER A 11 19.98 13.12 5.11
CA SER A 11 18.97 13.91 4.40
C SER A 11 17.58 13.36 4.72
N GLU A 12 17.03 13.95 5.79
CA GLU A 12 15.62 14.26 5.93
C GLU A 12 14.66 13.08 6.13
N THR A 13 14.57 12.60 7.36
CA THR A 13 13.38 12.75 8.23
C THR A 13 13.53 11.79 9.41
N GLU A 14 13.10 12.22 10.58
CA GLU A 14 13.06 11.41 11.80
C GLU A 14 12.49 10.00 11.54
N PRO A 15 12.71 8.99 12.40
CA PRO A 15 11.86 7.82 12.40
C PRO A 15 10.47 8.24 12.92
N ALA A 16 9.73 9.00 12.12
CA ALA A 16 8.30 9.04 12.23
C ALA A 16 7.86 7.58 12.15
N PHE A 17 7.09 7.13 13.11
CA PHE A 17 6.31 5.91 12.97
C PHE A 17 5.40 6.11 11.75
N ASN A 18 5.94 5.89 10.56
CA ASN A 18 5.27 6.17 9.30
C ASN A 18 4.07 5.24 9.27
N GLU A 19 2.87 5.82 9.18
CA GLU A 19 1.66 5.03 8.97
C GLU A 19 1.90 4.05 7.81
N PRO A 20 1.51 2.79 7.97
CA PRO A 20 1.85 1.77 6.99
C PRO A 20 1.24 2.11 5.64
N ASP A 21 2.02 2.00 4.57
CA ASP A 21 1.55 2.27 3.23
C ASP A 21 0.33 1.38 2.91
N PRO A 22 -0.84 1.98 2.56
CA PRO A 22 -2.06 1.22 2.31
C PRO A 22 -1.90 0.09 1.31
N ILE A 23 -1.03 0.26 0.31
CA ILE A 23 -0.80 -0.73 -0.73
C ILE A 23 -0.01 -1.92 -0.17
N GLU A 24 0.96 -1.67 0.71
CA GLU A 24 1.68 -2.74 1.39
C GLU A 24 0.77 -3.48 2.37
N VAL A 25 -0.13 -2.79 3.08
CA VAL A 25 -1.16 -3.42 3.91
C VAL A 25 -2.07 -4.33 3.08
N ILE A 26 -2.51 -3.88 1.91
CA ILE A 26 -3.32 -4.69 0.99
C ILE A 26 -2.55 -5.93 0.53
N LYS A 27 -1.29 -5.78 0.08
CA LYS A 27 -0.45 -6.90 -0.37
C LYS A 27 -0.25 -7.93 0.72
N PHE A 28 0.13 -7.47 1.92
CA PHE A 28 0.28 -8.33 3.09
C PHE A 28 -1.01 -9.09 3.38
N ARG A 29 -2.15 -8.40 3.39
CA ARG A 29 -3.45 -9.05 3.62
C ARG A 29 -3.82 -10.04 2.52
N MET A 30 -3.47 -9.76 1.27
CA MET A 30 -3.67 -10.69 0.16
C MET A 30 -2.81 -11.94 0.33
N GLU A 31 -1.53 -11.79 0.70
CA GLU A 31 -0.62 -12.90 0.96
C GLU A 31 -1.13 -13.80 2.09
N GLN A 32 -1.51 -13.22 3.24
CA GLN A 32 -2.07 -13.97 4.37
C GLN A 32 -3.33 -14.77 4.02
N ASN A 33 -4.10 -14.32 3.02
CA ASN A 33 -5.31 -14.99 2.55
C ASN A 33 -5.11 -15.80 1.25
N ASN A 34 -3.86 -15.96 0.77
CA ASN A 34 -3.54 -16.60 -0.51
C ASN A 34 -4.29 -16.02 -1.73
N LEU A 35 -4.59 -14.72 -1.70
CA LEU A 35 -5.31 -14.02 -2.76
C LEU A 35 -4.36 -13.56 -3.87
N LYS A 36 -4.83 -13.63 -5.11
CA LYS A 36 -4.13 -13.17 -6.31
C LYS A 36 -4.71 -11.86 -6.80
N SER A 37 -4.02 -11.18 -7.72
CA SER A 37 -4.48 -9.90 -8.30
C SER A 37 -5.84 -10.00 -8.99
N LYS A 38 -6.23 -11.19 -9.47
CA LYS A 38 -7.57 -11.44 -10.02
C LYS A 38 -8.67 -11.33 -8.96
N ASP A 39 -8.41 -11.74 -7.73
CA ASP A 39 -9.39 -11.73 -6.65
C ASP A 39 -9.54 -10.29 -6.13
N LEU A 40 -8.44 -9.54 -6.08
CA LEU A 40 -8.49 -8.09 -5.84
C LEU A 40 -9.33 -7.37 -6.92
N ALA A 41 -9.23 -7.80 -8.19
CA ALA A 41 -10.00 -7.23 -9.28
C ALA A 41 -11.51 -7.39 -9.10
N GLU A 42 -11.97 -8.48 -8.50
CA GLU A 42 -13.39 -8.69 -8.16
C GLU A 42 -13.86 -7.70 -7.08
N ILE A 43 -12.97 -7.35 -6.14
CA ILE A 43 -13.25 -6.36 -5.10
C ILE A 43 -13.26 -4.94 -5.68
N VAL A 44 -12.21 -4.53 -6.40
CA VAL A 44 -12.07 -3.14 -6.88
C VAL A 44 -12.77 -2.86 -8.21
N GLY A 45 -13.24 -3.91 -8.90
CA GLY A 45 -14.14 -3.88 -10.04
C GLY A 45 -13.50 -4.13 -11.42
N SER A 46 -12.17 -4.15 -11.56
CA SER A 46 -11.52 -4.57 -12.82
C SER A 46 -10.05 -4.97 -12.62
N LYS A 47 -9.53 -5.77 -13.56
CA LYS A 47 -8.12 -6.21 -13.56
C LYS A 47 -7.14 -5.04 -13.72
N SER A 48 -7.45 -4.06 -14.58
CA SER A 48 -6.58 -2.88 -14.75
C SER A 48 -6.53 -2.05 -13.46
N LYS A 49 -7.68 -1.82 -12.79
CA LYS A 49 -7.73 -1.11 -11.51
C LYS A 49 -6.90 -1.82 -10.45
N ALA A 50 -7.05 -3.14 -10.32
CA ALA A 50 -6.27 -3.92 -9.35
C ALA A 50 -4.76 -3.80 -9.60
N SER A 51 -4.33 -3.93 -10.86
CA SER A 51 -2.92 -3.76 -11.24
C SER A 51 -2.41 -2.35 -10.96
N GLU A 52 -3.17 -1.31 -11.34
CA GLU A 52 -2.80 0.08 -11.11
C GLU A 52 -2.69 0.40 -9.61
N ILE A 53 -3.58 -0.14 -8.77
CA ILE A 53 -3.52 0.02 -7.31
C ILE A 53 -2.27 -0.67 -6.74
N LEU A 54 -2.05 -1.95 -7.08
CA LEU A 54 -0.91 -2.73 -6.58
C LEU A 54 0.45 -2.14 -7.00
N ASN A 55 0.49 -1.48 -8.15
CA ASN A 55 1.67 -0.78 -8.67
C ASN A 55 1.71 0.71 -8.31
N LYS A 56 0.85 1.19 -7.41
CA LYS A 56 0.77 2.61 -6.99
C LYS A 56 0.58 3.59 -8.16
N LYS A 57 0.00 3.17 -9.28
CA LYS A 57 -0.35 4.05 -10.41
C LYS A 57 -1.72 4.73 -10.24
N ARG A 58 -2.48 4.33 -9.22
CA ARG A 58 -3.81 4.87 -8.91
C ARG A 58 -3.98 5.07 -7.40
N ARG A 59 -4.60 6.21 -7.03
CA ARG A 59 -5.07 6.49 -5.68
C ARG A 59 -6.31 5.66 -5.31
N LEU A 60 -6.38 5.17 -4.08
CA LEU A 60 -7.58 4.53 -3.54
C LEU A 60 -8.73 5.55 -3.46
N THR A 61 -9.87 5.18 -4.01
CA THR A 61 -11.11 5.96 -3.84
C THR A 61 -11.85 5.51 -2.59
N LEU A 62 -12.70 6.36 -2.02
CA LEU A 62 -13.52 6.00 -0.86
C LEU A 62 -14.36 4.74 -1.10
N THR A 63 -14.88 4.55 -2.32
CA THR A 63 -15.60 3.34 -2.71
C THR A 63 -14.70 2.10 -2.66
N MET A 64 -13.45 2.21 -3.12
CA MET A 64 -12.48 1.11 -3.02
C MET A 64 -12.14 0.79 -1.56
N ILE A 65 -11.90 1.82 -0.74
CA ILE A 65 -11.59 1.66 0.69
C ILE A 65 -12.70 0.89 1.40
N ARG A 66 -13.97 1.27 1.19
CA ARG A 66 -15.12 0.57 1.77
C ARG A 66 -15.20 -0.90 1.35
N LYS A 67 -14.93 -1.18 0.07
CA LYS A 67 -14.93 -2.56 -0.44
C LYS A 67 -13.78 -3.38 0.14
N LEU A 68 -12.57 -2.82 0.20
CA LEU A 68 -11.39 -3.48 0.77
C LEU A 68 -11.58 -3.75 2.27
N ASN A 69 -12.13 -2.80 3.02
CA ASN A 69 -12.48 -3.00 4.42
C ASN A 69 -13.47 -4.16 4.59
N LYS A 70 -14.55 -4.19 3.80
CA LYS A 70 -15.56 -5.26 3.88
C LYS A 70 -15.04 -6.62 3.44
N SER A 71 -14.26 -6.69 2.36
CA SER A 71 -13.82 -7.94 1.74
C SER A 71 -12.54 -8.51 2.35
N LEU A 72 -11.61 -7.66 2.74
CA LEU A 72 -10.30 -8.07 3.29
C LEU A 72 -10.18 -7.83 4.80
N GLY A 73 -11.18 -7.20 5.43
CA GLY A 73 -11.14 -6.90 6.87
C GLY A 73 -10.00 -5.95 7.26
N ILE A 74 -9.54 -5.09 6.34
CA ILE A 74 -8.49 -4.11 6.61
C ILE A 74 -9.14 -2.88 7.24
N SER A 75 -8.64 -2.40 8.38
CA SER A 75 -9.16 -1.16 8.99
C SER A 75 -9.11 -0.01 7.99
N ALA A 76 -10.19 0.78 7.92
CA ALA A 76 -10.26 1.92 7.00
C ALA A 76 -9.16 2.95 7.30
N GLU A 77 -8.74 3.08 8.56
CA GLU A 77 -7.65 3.95 9.00
C GLU A 77 -6.33 3.61 8.31
N LEU A 78 -6.04 2.31 8.12
CA LEU A 78 -4.84 1.85 7.40
C LEU A 78 -4.94 2.02 5.88
N LEU A 79 -6.11 2.37 5.36
CA LEU A 79 -6.36 2.52 3.92
C LEU A 79 -6.46 3.99 3.47
N ILE A 80 -6.63 4.92 4.41
CA ILE A 80 -6.77 6.36 4.12
C ILE A 80 -5.42 7.09 4.12
N SER A 81 -4.36 6.48 4.64
CA SER A 81 -3.02 7.09 4.70
C SER A 81 -2.53 7.49 3.30
N GLU A 82 -1.81 8.61 3.23
CA GLU A 82 -1.26 9.08 1.96
C GLU A 82 -0.06 8.23 1.52
N TYR A 83 0.04 7.99 0.21
CA TYR A 83 1.16 7.27 -0.40
C TYR A 83 1.54 7.88 -1.74
N LYS A 84 2.83 7.89 -2.07
CA LYS A 84 3.31 8.40 -3.37
C LYS A 84 2.91 7.46 -4.50
N LEU A 85 2.51 8.02 -5.63
CA LEU A 85 2.27 7.22 -6.83
C LEU A 85 3.60 6.84 -7.48
N ALA A 86 3.63 5.67 -8.12
CA ALA A 86 4.76 5.28 -8.96
C ALA A 86 4.77 6.15 -10.22
N ASN A 87 5.92 6.77 -10.51
CA ASN A 87 6.17 7.53 -11.73
C ASN A 87 6.11 6.63 -12.98
#